data_AF-A0A5N4C644-F1
#
_entry.id   AF-A0A5N4C644-F1
#
_cell.length_a   1.000
_cell.length_b   1.000
_cell.length_c   1.000
_cell.angle_alpha   90.00
_cell.angle_beta   90.00
_cell.angle_gamma   90.00
#
_symmetry.space_group_name_H-M   'P 1'
#
loop_
_entity.id
_entity.type
_entity.pdbx_description
1 polymer ?
#
loop_
_entity_poly.entity_id
_entity_poly.type
_entity_poly.pdbx_seq_one_letter_code
_entity_poly.pdbx_strand_id
1 'polypeptide(L)' 'NFIQSQLSYFHWIGLSRKGTGSSWTWEDKSSPFLKIDWKESEVGNCASLAATRMVAADCSTFKPYICEK' A
#
# COMPACT_ATOMS: atom_id res chain seq x y z
N ASN A 1 2.80 13.54 -8.91
CA ASN A 1 2.49 12.91 -7.62
C ASN A 1 3.32 13.53 -6.51
N PHE A 2 2.68 14.35 -5.67
CA PHE A 2 3.34 15.11 -4.59
C PHE A 2 3.94 14.21 -3.49
N ILE A 3 3.21 13.17 -3.10
CA ILE A 3 3.68 12.24 -2.04
C ILE A 3 4.91 11.46 -2.53
N GLN A 4 4.87 10.92 -3.76
CA GLN A 4 5.94 10.08 -4.32
C GLN A 4 7.31 10.76 -4.39
N SER A 5 7.37 12.06 -4.70
CA SER A 5 8.65 12.78 -4.79
C SER A 5 9.35 12.96 -3.45
N GLN A 6 8.66 12.71 -2.33
CA GLN A 6 9.19 12.83 -0.97
C GLN A 6 9.57 11.47 -0.36
N LEU A 7 9.34 10.35 -1.06
CA LEU A 7 9.56 9.00 -0.51
C LEU A 7 10.95 8.46 -0.83
N SER A 8 11.79 8.28 0.19
CA SER A 8 13.09 7.57 0.06
C SER A 8 12.98 6.06 0.31
N TYR A 9 11.92 5.60 0.97
CA TYR A 9 11.71 4.19 1.36
C TYR A 9 10.25 3.78 1.16
N PHE A 10 9.96 2.49 1.34
CA PHE A 10 8.60 2.00 1.41
C PHE A 10 7.93 2.41 2.72
N HIS A 11 6.73 2.96 2.59
CA HIS A 11 5.89 3.34 3.71
C HIS A 11 4.57 2.59 3.65
N TRP A 12 4.05 2.16 4.79
CA TRP A 12 2.69 1.69 4.90
C TRP A 12 1.69 2.79 4.54
N ILE A 13 0.62 2.39 3.87
CA ILE A 13 -0.52 3.22 3.51
C ILE A 13 -1.79 2.47 3.92
N GLY A 14 -2.94 3.16 3.98
CA GLY A 14 -4.20 2.59 4.44
C GLY A 14 -4.86 1.54 3.53
N LEU A 15 -4.14 0.92 2.60
CA LEU A 15 -4.68 -0.10 1.69
C LEU A 15 -4.35 -1.50 2.20
N SER A 16 -5.38 -2.31 2.43
CA SER A 16 -5.24 -3.68 2.94
C SER A 16 -6.28 -4.63 2.34
N ARG A 17 -6.11 -5.93 2.59
CA ARG A 17 -7.09 -6.98 2.29
C ARG A 17 -7.11 -8.00 3.42
N LYS A 18 -8.17 -8.80 3.53
CA LYS A 18 -8.30 -9.84 4.56
C LYS A 18 -7.50 -11.11 4.26
N GLY A 19 -7.14 -11.33 3.00
CA GLY A 19 -6.40 -12.49 2.51
C GLY A 19 -6.19 -12.39 1.00
N THR A 20 -5.35 -13.24 0.41
CA THR A 20 -4.91 -13.12 -0.99
C THR A 20 -6.01 -13.28 -2.03
N GLY A 21 -7.12 -13.94 -1.68
CA GLY A 21 -8.33 -14.01 -2.51
C GLY A 21 -9.34 -12.87 -2.30
N SER A 22 -9.05 -11.90 -1.43
CA SER A 22 -9.95 -10.77 -1.13
C SER A 22 -9.58 -9.53 -1.91
N SER A 23 -10.58 -8.71 -2.25
CA SER A 23 -10.37 -7.39 -2.84
C SER A 23 -9.61 -6.47 -1.87
N TRP A 24 -8.77 -5.61 -2.44
CA TRP A 24 -8.12 -4.53 -1.71
C TRP A 24 -9.14 -3.44 -1.34
N THR A 25 -8.99 -2.86 -0.14
CA THR A 25 -9.87 -1.81 0.38
C THR A 25 -9.05 -0.78 1.13
N TRP A 26 -9.34 0.50 0.89
CA TRP A 26 -8.78 1.59 1.68
C TRP A 26 -9.47 1.67 3.04
N GLU A 27 -8.73 2.04 4.07
CA GLU A 27 -9.22 2.20 5.45
C GLU A 27 -10.38 3.21 5.54
N ASP A 28 -10.36 4.24 4.72
CA ASP A 28 -11.40 5.29 4.62
C ASP A 28 -12.62 4.88 3.77
N LYS A 29 -12.63 3.67 3.22
CA LYS A 29 -13.66 3.13 2.31
C LYS A 29 -13.79 3.86 0.97
N SER A 30 -12.78 4.65 0.59
CA SER A 30 -12.72 5.24 -0.74
C SER A 30 -12.56 4.15 -1.82
N SER A 31 -12.97 4.46 -3.05
CA SER A 31 -12.84 3.54 -4.17
C SER A 31 -11.34 3.31 -4.49
N PRO A 32 -10.86 2.06 -4.52
CA PRO A 32 -9.46 1.79 -4.80
C PRO A 32 -9.06 2.25 -6.20
N PHE A 33 -7.99 3.05 -6.27
CA PHE A 33 -7.44 3.54 -7.52
C PHE A 33 -5.95 3.22 -7.59
N LEU A 34 -5.64 2.06 -8.16
CA LEU A 34 -4.29 1.55 -8.33
C LEU A 34 -3.76 1.97 -9.72
N LYS A 35 -3.27 3.21 -9.84
CA LYS A 35 -2.61 3.71 -11.07
C LYS A 35 -1.08 3.59 -11.06
N ILE A 36 -0.49 3.07 -9.99
CA ILE A 36 0.96 2.91 -9.83
C ILE A 36 1.33 1.45 -10.13
N ASP A 37 2.57 1.23 -10.60
CA ASP A 37 3.19 -0.09 -10.81
C ASP A 37 3.00 -0.98 -9.57
N TRP A 38 1.93 -1.77 -9.60
CA TRP A 38 1.45 -2.59 -8.50
C TRP A 38 2.10 -3.96 -8.55
N LYS A 39 2.88 -4.29 -7.51
CA LYS A 39 3.43 -5.62 -7.32
C LYS A 39 2.61 -6.39 -6.29
N GLU A 40 1.90 -7.40 -6.77
CA GLU A 40 1.10 -8.30 -5.93
C GLU A 40 1.99 -9.23 -5.07
N SER A 41 1.40 -9.82 -4.04
CA SER A 41 2.04 -10.79 -3.14
C SER A 41 1.17 -12.03 -2.97
N GLU A 42 1.81 -13.20 -2.89
CA GLU A 42 1.14 -14.48 -2.62
C GLU A 42 0.73 -14.65 -1.15
N VAL A 43 1.33 -13.85 -0.24
CA VAL A 43 1.12 -13.97 1.21
C VAL A 43 0.85 -12.64 1.90
N GLY A 44 1.31 -11.53 1.34
CA GLY A 44 1.17 -10.19 1.92
C GLY A 44 -0.23 -9.62 1.77
N ASN A 45 -0.72 -8.92 2.80
CA ASN A 45 -2.08 -8.38 2.86
C ASN A 45 -2.14 -6.88 3.16
N CYS A 46 -0.97 -6.23 3.29
CA CYS A 46 -0.85 -4.79 3.51
C CYS A 46 -0.07 -4.17 2.36
N ALA A 47 -0.50 -3.00 1.88
CA ALA A 47 0.16 -2.30 0.80
C ALA A 47 1.16 -1.27 1.32
N SER A 48 2.32 -1.18 0.68
CA SER A 48 3.28 -0.11 0.91
C SER A 48 3.62 0.64 -0.38
N LEU A 49 3.90 1.92 -0.22
CA LEU A 49 4.20 2.85 -1.31
C LEU A 49 5.65 3.32 -1.23
N ALA A 50 6.33 3.34 -2.37
CA ALA A 50 7.58 4.07 -2.59
C ALA A 50 7.41 5.03 -3.78
N ALA A 51 8.45 5.81 -4.09
CA ALA A 51 8.40 6.85 -5.11
C ALA A 51 7.80 6.41 -6.46
N THR A 52 8.05 5.18 -6.90
CA THR A 52 7.64 4.71 -8.23
C THR A 52 6.75 3.47 -8.20
N ARG A 53 6.55 2.85 -7.03
CA ARG A 53 5.96 1.51 -6.94
C ARG A 53 5.08 1.34 -5.71
N MET A 54 4.04 0.54 -5.87
CA MET A 54 3.21 0.05 -4.77
C MET A 54 3.39 -1.47 -4.69
N VAL A 55 3.54 -1.99 -3.48
CA VAL A 55 3.75 -3.43 -3.28
C VAL A 55 2.88 -3.96 -2.16
N ALA A 56 2.31 -5.14 -2.37
CA ALA A 56 1.77 -5.95 -1.30
C ALA A 56 2.91 -6.59 -0.50
N ALA A 57 2.80 -6.57 0.84
CA ALA A 57 3.80 -7.09 1.74
C ALA A 57 3.16 -7.68 3.00
N ASP A 58 3.94 -8.45 3.73
CA ASP A 58 3.56 -8.97 5.05
C ASP A 58 3.37 -7.79 6.03
N CYS A 59 2.18 -7.72 6.60
CA CYS A 59 1.72 -6.69 7.53
C CYS A 59 2.59 -6.61 8.79
N SER A 60 3.25 -7.71 9.18
CA SER A 60 4.14 -7.75 10.35
C SER A 60 5.50 -7.12 10.10
N THR A 61 5.83 -6.76 8.85
CA THR A 61 7.12 -6.12 8.55
C THR A 61 7.16 -4.67 9.05
N PHE A 62 8.29 -4.29 9.65
CA PHE A 62 8.48 -2.93 10.13
C PHE A 62 8.71 -1.96 8.95
N LYS A 63 7.86 -0.94 8.83
CA LYS A 63 8.00 0.17 7.88
C LYS A 63 7.44 1.45 8.52
N PRO A 64 7.95 2.64 8.13
CA PRO A 64 7.28 3.90 8.41
C PRO A 64 5.89 3.92 7.74
N TYR A 65 4.99 4.80 8.16
CA TYR A 65 3.62 4.90 7.63
C TYR A 65 3.26 6.33 7.24
N ILE A 66 2.31 6.47 6.32
CA ILE A 66 1.76 7.76 5.87
C ILE A 66 0.31 7.83 6.32
N CYS A 67 -0.09 8.97 6.91
CA CYS A 67 -1.46 9.26 7.30
C CYS A 67 -2.08 10.35 6.43
N GLU A 68 -3.40 10.36 6.34
CA GLU A 68 -4.22 11.37 5.67
C GLU A 68 -5.26 11.93 6.66
N LYS A 69 -5.72 13.17 6.44
CA LYS A 69 -6.81 13.81 7.18
C LYS A 69 -7.71 14.60 6.25
#